data_AF-A0A963JRN6-F1
#
_entry.id   AF-A0A963JRN6-F1
#
_cell.length_a   1.000
_cell.length_b   1.000
_cell.length_c   1.000
_cell.angle_alpha   90.00
_cell.angle_beta   90.00
_cell.angle_gamma   90.00
#
_symmetry.space_group_name_H-M   'P 1'
#
loop_
_entity.id
_entity.type
_entity.pdbx_description
1 polymer ?
#
loop_
_entity_poly.entity_id
_entity_poly.type
_entity_poly.pdbx_seq_one_letter_code
_entity_poly.pdbx_strand_id
1 'polypeptide(L)'
;GSVRGFDQGTLGPRDVTGASLGGPKKLTFNTELIAPFPGAGNDRTLRVFTFLDVGNVYGDGEKIRLSDMRASVGIGLSWISPLGPLRLAYAKPVRKFAGDRIQELQFQIGTSF
;
A
#
# COMPACT_ATOMS: atom_id res chain seq x y z
N GLY A 1 3.52 2.31 3.88
CA GLY A 1 3.59 2.67 2.44
C GLY A 1 2.26 3.22 2.00
N SER A 2 2.23 4.28 1.18
CA SER A 2 0.99 4.95 0.76
C SER A 2 0.17 4.19 -0.28
N VAL A 3 0.82 3.31 -1.05
CA VAL A 3 0.17 2.35 -1.96
C VAL A 3 0.82 1.00 -1.67
N ARG A 4 0.09 0.08 -1.05
CA ARG A 4 0.60 -1.27 -0.75
C ARG A 4 0.93 -2.01 -2.05
N GLY A 5 1.83 -3.00 -2.01
CA GLY A 5 2.30 -3.67 -3.23
C GLY A 5 3.44 -2.96 -3.95
N PHE A 6 3.73 -1.71 -3.60
CA PHE A 6 4.92 -0.98 -4.05
C PHE A 6 5.86 -0.79 -2.87
N ASP A 7 7.15 -0.79 -3.17
CA ASP A 7 8.19 -0.50 -2.20
C ASP A 7 8.06 0.94 -1.67
N GLN A 8 8.49 1.17 -0.43
CA GLN A 8 8.26 2.45 0.23
C GLN A 8 9.10 3.57 -0.40
N GLY A 9 8.45 4.70 -0.70
CA GLY A 9 9.12 5.85 -1.28
C GLY A 9 9.52 5.69 -2.75
N THR A 10 9.08 4.62 -3.43
CA THR A 10 9.50 4.36 -4.83
C THR A 10 8.54 4.89 -5.90
N LEU A 11 7.44 5.51 -5.47
CA LEU A 11 6.45 6.14 -6.34
C LEU A 11 6.91 7.57 -6.68
N GLY A 12 6.77 7.93 -7.96
CA GLY A 12 7.03 9.27 -8.46
C GLY A 12 8.27 9.39 -9.37
N PRO A 13 8.76 10.62 -9.58
CA PRO A 13 9.90 10.90 -10.45
C PRO A 13 11.15 10.16 -10.01
N ARG A 14 11.99 9.86 -11.00
CA ARG A 14 13.24 9.13 -10.81
C ARG A 14 14.37 9.77 -11.58
N ASP A 15 15.56 9.60 -11.03
CA ASP A 15 16.78 10.00 -11.68
C ASP A 15 17.22 9.00 -12.77
N VAL A 16 18.19 9.37 -13.59
CA VAL A 16 18.81 8.52 -14.64
C VAL A 16 19.42 7.23 -14.07
N THR A 17 19.76 7.24 -12.77
CA THR A 17 20.26 6.09 -12.01
C THR A 17 19.16 5.14 -11.53
N GLY A 18 17.89 5.51 -11.70
CA GLY A 18 16.73 4.77 -11.19
C GLY A 18 16.41 5.02 -9.71
N ALA A 19 17.13 5.94 -9.06
CA ALA A 19 16.82 6.40 -7.70
C ALA A 19 15.51 7.19 -7.68
N SER A 20 14.69 7.01 -6.64
CA SER A 20 13.43 7.74 -6.49
C SER A 20 13.70 9.13 -5.92
N LEU A 21 13.34 10.16 -6.69
CA LEU A 21 13.57 11.57 -6.32
C LEU A 21 12.49 12.10 -5.38
N GLY A 22 11.32 11.43 -5.35
CA GLY A 22 10.15 11.94 -4.65
C GLY A 22 9.59 13.20 -5.32
N GLY A 23 8.85 14.00 -4.57
CA GLY A 23 8.28 15.23 -5.10
C GLY A 23 7.38 15.96 -4.11
N PRO A 24 7.14 17.26 -4.32
CA PRO A 24 6.39 18.10 -3.41
C PRO A 24 4.87 17.85 -3.47
N LYS A 25 4.38 17.16 -4.50
CA LYS A 25 2.95 16.89 -4.71
C LYS A 25 2.69 15.40 -4.57
N LYS A 26 1.73 15.03 -3.74
CA LYS A 26 1.30 13.65 -3.52
C LYS A 26 -0.22 13.55 -3.61
N LEU A 27 -0.71 12.58 -4.37
CA LEU A 27 -2.12 12.24 -4.43
C LEU A 27 -2.29 10.76 -4.10
N THR A 28 -3.10 10.46 -3.09
CA THR A 28 -3.34 9.10 -2.61
C THR A 28 -4.81 8.91 -2.27
N PHE A 29 -5.34 7.75 -2.65
CA PHE A 29 -6.67 7.29 -2.35
C PHE A 29 -6.57 5.86 -1.86
N ASN A 30 -7.05 5.60 -0.65
CA ASN A 30 -6.99 4.30 -0.01
C ASN A 30 -8.40 3.91 0.42
N THR A 31 -8.87 2.76 -0.03
CA THR A 31 -10.14 2.17 0.38
C THR A 31 -9.86 0.81 0.99
N GLU A 32 -10.41 0.55 2.17
CA GLU A 32 -10.26 -0.72 2.88
C GLU A 32 -11.63 -1.21 3.36
N LEU A 33 -11.90 -2.49 3.12
CA LEU A 33 -13.07 -3.19 3.65
C LEU A 33 -12.58 -4.22 4.65
N ILE A 34 -13.15 -4.22 5.85
CA ILE A 34 -12.76 -5.11 6.95
C ILE A 34 -13.97 -5.97 7.31
N ALA A 35 -13.74 -7.27 7.48
CA ALA A 35 -14.75 -8.23 7.88
C ALA A 35 -14.21 -9.14 9.01
N PRO A 36 -15.10 -9.71 9.85
CA PRO A 36 -14.70 -10.77 10.77
C PRO A 36 -14.15 -11.96 9.99
N PHE A 37 -13.15 -12.65 10.54
CA PHE A 37 -12.59 -13.82 9.89
C PHE A 37 -13.63 -14.96 9.83
N PRO A 38 -13.87 -15.56 8.65
CA PRO A 38 -14.89 -16.60 8.50
C PRO A 38 -14.53 -17.82 9.35
N GLY A 39 -15.43 -18.25 10.23
CA GLY A 39 -15.22 -19.41 11.09
C GLY A 39 -14.54 -19.12 12.44
N ALA A 40 -14.15 -17.86 12.74
CA ALA A 40 -13.57 -17.48 14.03
C ALA A 40 -14.60 -17.37 15.19
N GLY A 41 -15.88 -17.68 14.95
CA GLY A 41 -16.93 -17.56 15.96
C GLY A 41 -17.07 -16.12 16.48
N ASN A 42 -17.05 -15.95 17.80
CA ASN A 42 -17.12 -14.64 18.47
C ASN A 42 -15.73 -14.02 18.75
N ASP A 43 -14.66 -14.59 18.20
CA ASP A 43 -13.31 -14.10 18.41
C ASP A 43 -13.09 -12.80 17.62
N ARG A 44 -13.06 -11.67 18.33
CA ARG A 44 -12.95 -10.32 17.73
C ARG A 44 -11.51 -9.93 17.42
N THR A 45 -10.55 -10.78 17.78
CA THR A 45 -9.12 -10.49 17.70
C THR A 45 -8.57 -10.68 16.29
N LEU A 46 -9.15 -11.56 15.48
CA LEU A 46 -8.74 -11.85 14.10
C LEU A 46 -9.73 -11.25 13.09
N ARG A 47 -9.21 -10.47 12.15
CA ARG A 47 -9.99 -9.83 11.08
C ARG A 47 -9.34 -10.06 9.73
N VAL A 48 -10.16 -10.21 8.71
CA VAL A 48 -9.73 -10.17 7.32
C VAL A 48 -10.03 -8.78 6.76
N PHE A 49 -9.16 -8.27 5.91
CA PHE A 49 -9.41 -7.03 5.21
C PHE A 49 -9.02 -7.15 3.74
N THR A 50 -9.73 -6.43 2.90
CA THR A 50 -9.37 -6.22 1.49
C THR A 50 -9.19 -4.74 1.25
N PHE A 51 -8.36 -4.39 0.28
CA PHE A 51 -8.09 -2.98 0.00
C PHE A 51 -7.90 -2.71 -1.48
N LEU A 52 -8.12 -1.44 -1.82
CA LEU A 52 -7.78 -0.80 -3.07
C LEU A 52 -6.99 0.46 -2.72
N ASP A 53 -5.74 0.51 -3.14
CA ASP A 53 -4.89 1.68 -2.98
C ASP A 53 -4.54 2.25 -4.35
N VAL A 54 -4.65 3.56 -4.50
CA VAL A 54 -4.27 4.30 -5.70
C VAL A 54 -3.45 5.50 -5.28
N GLY A 55 -2.33 5.77 -5.95
CA GLY A 55 -1.57 6.97 -5.66
C GLY A 55 -0.37 7.20 -6.56
N ASN A 56 0.14 8.42 -6.48
CA ASN A 56 1.40 8.80 -7.09
C ASN A 56 2.00 10.04 -6.40
N VAL A 57 3.29 10.25 -6.62
CA VAL A 57 4.03 11.46 -6.25
C VAL A 57 4.46 12.15 -7.55
N TYR A 58 4.47 13.48 -7.57
CA TYR A 58 4.81 14.28 -8.75
C TYR A 58 5.89 15.31 -8.41
N GLY A 59 6.79 15.53 -9.37
CA GLY A 59 7.90 16.47 -9.22
C GLY A 59 7.46 17.93 -9.20
N ASP A 60 8.39 18.81 -8.84
CA ASP A 60 8.17 20.24 -8.98
C ASP A 60 8.00 20.61 -10.46
N GLY A 61 7.03 21.48 -10.78
CA GLY A 61 6.65 21.79 -12.16
C GLY A 61 5.88 20.69 -12.94
N GLU A 62 5.85 19.45 -12.47
CA GLU A 62 5.11 18.37 -13.15
C GLU A 62 3.59 18.51 -12.99
N LYS A 63 2.83 18.40 -14.09
CA LYS A 63 1.35 18.42 -13.99
C LYS A 63 0.84 17.12 -13.36
N ILE A 64 -0.18 17.23 -12.50
CA ILE A 64 -0.85 16.05 -11.94
C ILE A 64 -1.57 15.34 -13.09
N ARG A 65 -1.10 14.14 -13.43
CA ARG A 65 -1.67 13.31 -14.49
C ARG A 65 -2.26 12.04 -13.90
N LEU A 66 -3.58 11.88 -14.01
CA LEU A 66 -4.27 10.65 -13.59
C LEU A 66 -3.83 9.41 -14.41
N SER A 67 -3.20 9.64 -15.57
CA SER A 67 -2.57 8.60 -16.39
C SER A 67 -1.38 7.91 -15.71
N ASP A 68 -0.76 8.55 -14.73
CA ASP A 68 0.49 8.09 -14.11
C ASP A 68 0.25 7.48 -12.72
N MET A 69 -1.02 7.39 -12.31
CA MET A 69 -1.41 6.82 -11.04
C MET A 69 -1.11 5.32 -11.01
N ARG A 70 -0.45 4.89 -9.93
CA ARG A 70 -0.28 3.47 -9.63
C ARG A 70 -1.42 3.00 -8.76
N ALA A 71 -1.82 1.75 -8.96
CA ALA A 71 -2.92 1.16 -8.24
C ALA A 71 -2.60 -0.28 -7.86
N SER A 72 -3.07 -0.68 -6.68
CA SER A 72 -2.97 -2.04 -6.17
C SER A 72 -4.28 -2.44 -5.52
N VAL A 73 -4.55 -3.74 -5.55
CA VAL A 73 -5.60 -4.36 -4.73
C VAL A 73 -4.96 -5.44 -3.90
N GLY A 74 -5.56 -5.77 -2.76
CA GLY A 74 -5.04 -6.86 -1.97
C GLY A 74 -5.99 -7.35 -0.90
N ILE A 75 -5.51 -8.36 -0.20
CA ILE A 75 -6.15 -8.98 0.94
C ILE A 75 -5.14 -9.09 2.06
N GLY A 76 -5.61 -9.06 3.30
CA GLY A 76 -4.76 -9.20 4.45
C GLY A 76 -5.51 -9.71 5.67
N LEU A 77 -4.71 -10.05 6.66
CA LEU A 77 -5.15 -10.47 7.98
C LEU A 77 -4.61 -9.49 9.00
N SER A 78 -5.46 -9.11 9.95
CA SER A 78 -5.09 -8.30 11.10
C SER A 78 -5.46 -9.05 12.35
N TRP A 79 -4.50 -9.21 13.26
CA TRP A 79 -4.74 -9.87 14.53
C TRP A 79 -4.05 -9.15 15.68
N ILE A 80 -4.65 -9.22 16.87
CA ILE A 80 -4.05 -8.70 18.09
C ILE A 80 -3.26 -9.83 18.74
N SER A 81 -1.93 -9.74 18.72
CA SER A 81 -1.06 -10.68 19.41
C SER A 81 -0.70 -10.18 20.82
N PRO A 82 -0.16 -11.04 21.70
CA PRO A 82 0.34 -10.60 23.01
C PRO A 82 1.41 -9.50 22.95
N LEU A 83 2.11 -9.38 21.81
CA LEU A 83 3.16 -8.38 21.58
C LEU A 83 2.62 -7.12 20.88
N GLY A 84 1.32 -7.05 20.58
CA GLY A 84 0.67 -5.92 19.92
C GLY A 84 -0.04 -6.28 18.61
N PRO A 85 -0.63 -5.28 17.93
CA PRO A 85 -1.34 -5.48 16.67
C PRO A 85 -0.37 -5.90 15.57
N LEU A 86 -0.76 -6.94 14.84
CA LEU A 86 -0.05 -7.47 13.70
C LEU A 86 -0.94 -7.35 12.45
N ARG A 87 -0.35 -6.96 11.33
CA ARG A 87 -1.01 -6.91 10.02
C ARG A 87 -0.14 -7.57 8.97
N LEU A 88 -0.72 -8.51 8.24
CA LEU A 88 -0.14 -9.12 7.06
C LEU A 88 -1.00 -8.76 5.86
N ALA A 89 -0.40 -8.24 4.80
CA ALA A 89 -1.08 -7.89 3.57
C ALA A 89 -0.37 -8.50 2.39
N TYR A 90 -1.14 -9.14 1.51
CA TYR A 90 -0.70 -9.53 0.18
C TYR A 90 -1.36 -8.60 -0.84
N ALA A 91 -0.54 -7.84 -1.54
CA ALA A 91 -0.90 -6.79 -2.46
C ALA A 91 -0.51 -7.18 -3.88
N LYS A 92 -1.46 -7.06 -4.81
CA LYS A 92 -1.23 -7.23 -6.24
C LYS A 92 -1.33 -5.87 -6.94
N PRO A 93 -0.23 -5.34 -7.50
CA PRO A 93 -0.29 -4.14 -8.32
C PRO A 93 -1.12 -4.40 -9.57
N VAL A 94 -2.22 -3.66 -9.73
CA VAL A 94 -3.10 -3.74 -10.90
C VAL A 94 -2.72 -2.73 -11.98
N ARG A 95 -2.05 -1.64 -11.58
CA ARG A 95 -1.50 -0.63 -12.48
C ARG A 95 -0.10 -0.24 -12.02
N LYS A 96 0.89 -0.66 -12.82
CA LYS A 96 2.33 -0.45 -12.58
C LYS A 96 3.01 -0.04 -13.88
N PHE A 97 4.14 0.64 -13.76
CA PHE A 97 4.95 1.11 -14.87
C PHE A 97 6.34 0.47 -14.85
N ALA A 98 7.03 0.54 -15.99
CA ALA A 98 8.40 0.06 -16.08
C ALA A 98 9.28 0.74 -15.03
N GLY A 99 10.04 -0.07 -14.30
CA GLY A 99 10.89 0.36 -13.19
C GLY A 99 10.22 0.35 -11.81
N ASP A 100 8.89 0.29 -11.70
CA ASP A 100 8.24 0.25 -10.38
C ASP A 100 8.77 -0.92 -9.53
N ARG A 101 9.19 -0.63 -8.30
CA ARG A 101 9.67 -1.65 -7.37
C ARG A 101 8.47 -2.23 -6.64
N ILE A 102 8.26 -3.53 -6.86
CA ILE A 102 7.09 -4.24 -6.36
C ILE A 102 7.45 -5.01 -5.10
N GLN A 103 6.63 -4.86 -4.06
CA GLN A 103 6.70 -5.63 -2.83
C GLN A 103 5.31 -6.14 -2.49
N GLU A 104 4.99 -7.35 -2.95
CA GLU A 104 3.65 -7.92 -2.84
C GLU A 104 3.29 -8.30 -1.40
N LEU A 105 4.23 -8.86 -0.65
CA LEU A 105 4.02 -9.24 0.74
C LEU A 105 4.52 -8.12 1.67
N GLN A 106 3.61 -7.60 2.49
CA GLN A 106 3.90 -6.55 3.46
C GLN A 106 3.43 -6.98 4.84
N PHE A 107 4.28 -6.79 5.84
CA PHE A 107 4.00 -7.13 7.22
C PHE A 107 4.31 -5.94 8.12
N GLN A 108 3.45 -5.71 9.10
CA GLN A 108 3.56 -4.61 10.04
C GLN A 108 3.36 -5.12 11.46
N ILE A 109 4.33 -4.80 12.34
CA ILE A 109 4.26 -5.05 13.78
C ILE A 109 4.06 -3.72 14.49
N GLY A 110 3.06 -3.64 15.37
CA GLY A 110 2.87 -2.51 16.27
C GLY A 110 2.10 -1.34 15.64
N THR A 111 2.06 -0.23 16.38
CA THR A 111 1.41 1.02 15.97
C THR A 111 2.40 1.91 15.23
N SER A 112 2.55 1.71 13.91
CA SER A 112 3.28 2.68 13.08
C SER A 112 2.27 3.36 12.15
N PHE A 113 1.88 4.57 12.54
CA PHE A 113 1.28 5.57 11.66
C PHE A 113 2.33 6.64 11.39
#